data_AF-A0A2U1KTQ7-F1
#
_entry.id   AF-A0A2U1KTQ7-F1
#
_cell.length_a   1.000
_cell.length_b   1.000
_cell.length_c   1.000
_cell.angle_alpha   90.00
_cell.angle_beta   90.00
_cell.angle_gamma   90.00
#
_symmetry.space_group_name_H-M   'P 1'
#
loop_
_entity.id
_entity.type
_entity.pdbx_description
1 polymer ?
#
loop_
_entity_poly.entity_id
_entity_poly.type
_entity_poly.pdbx_seq_one_letter_code
_entity_poly.pdbx_strand_id
1 'polypeptide(L)'
;MATPLLTCASPMLKCATTTTTLSFPSFSNPSVLQFTHRSHITTLSSVSLNDRKSVIVASGDSDSVHTSDHHQVAEVAQEERDFSGTPHVPVYVMLPLGIINMDCELVDSDDLKNQLRMLKSINVDGVMVDTWWGIVEANNPQQYNWKGYRKLFEIVRELDLKLQVVMSFHECGGNVGDDVHIPLPKWIIELGKENPDIYFTDRDGRRNPESLTWGIDKERVLRGRTAVEVYFEYMRSFRVEFDEFFEDGSITEIEIGLGACGELRYPSYPAKHGWKYPGIGEFQCYDKYLAKCLQKAADARGHSFWGRPPDHAGSYNSQPQDTKFFCDGGDYDSAYGRFFLNWYSQYLIEHGDRVLAMANLAFEGTPISVKLSGIHWWYKTASHAAELTAGFYNRANRDGYSPIAAMLKKHDTALNFTCVELRTMDQQEGFPEAMVDPEGLVWQVLNAAWDADILVASENALPCYDRQGYNKILEHAKPRNDPDGRHLSAFTYLRLNQALLEEHNLGEFHLFVKRMHGEAVEGH
;
A
#
# COMPACT_ATOMS: atom_id res chain seq x y z
N MET A 1 -1.55 9.89 59.16
CA MET A 1 -2.32 10.88 59.95
C MET A 1 -1.58 12.19 59.82
N ALA A 2 -1.98 13.10 58.94
CA ALA A 2 -3.14 14.00 59.02
C ALA A 2 -2.62 15.44 59.22
N THR A 3 -2.30 16.10 58.11
CA THR A 3 -1.87 17.50 58.01
C THR A 3 -3.00 18.32 57.38
N PRO A 4 -3.27 19.57 57.83
CA PRO A 4 -4.54 20.24 57.55
C PRO A 4 -4.56 21.06 56.26
N LEU A 5 -5.78 21.29 55.78
CA LEU A 5 -6.14 22.15 54.65
C LEU A 5 -5.77 23.62 54.90
N LEU A 6 -5.32 24.31 53.85
CA LEU A 6 -5.28 25.77 53.77
C LEU A 6 -5.71 26.20 52.37
N THR A 7 -6.88 26.82 52.30
CA THR A 7 -7.43 27.47 51.11
C THR A 7 -6.79 28.82 50.87
N CYS A 8 -6.33 29.10 49.64
CA CYS A 8 -5.96 30.45 49.21
C CYS A 8 -6.81 30.87 48.01
N ALA A 9 -7.53 31.99 48.16
CA ALA A 9 -8.17 32.68 47.05
C ALA A 9 -7.16 33.62 46.36
N SER A 10 -7.28 33.78 45.05
CA SER A 10 -6.50 34.75 44.26
C SER A 10 -7.45 35.73 43.55
N PRO A 11 -7.12 37.04 43.46
CA PRO A 11 -8.03 38.06 42.95
C PRO A 11 -7.97 38.21 41.43
N MET A 12 -9.06 38.72 40.86
CA MET A 12 -9.13 39.13 39.46
C MET A 12 -8.16 40.28 39.12
N LEU A 13 -7.54 40.22 37.95
CA LEU A 13 -7.10 41.42 37.25
C LEU A 13 -7.55 41.38 35.78
N LYS A 14 -8.06 42.52 35.29
CA LYS A 14 -8.61 42.69 33.95
C LYS A 14 -7.46 42.80 32.95
N CYS A 15 -7.62 42.23 31.75
CA CYS A 15 -6.84 42.63 30.57
C CYS A 15 -7.80 43.06 29.46
N ALA A 16 -7.47 44.14 28.76
CA ALA A 16 -8.37 44.83 27.86
C ALA A 16 -8.32 44.26 26.43
N THR A 17 -9.49 44.19 25.78
CA THR A 17 -9.61 43.93 24.35
C THR A 17 -9.16 45.16 23.54
N THR A 18 -8.04 45.02 22.82
CA THR A 18 -7.66 45.96 21.76
C THR A 18 -7.85 45.28 20.41
N THR A 19 -8.88 45.69 19.68
CA THR A 19 -9.25 45.11 18.38
C THR A 19 -8.40 45.73 17.27
N THR A 20 -7.31 45.07 16.87
CA THR A 20 -6.52 45.50 15.70
C THR A 20 -6.95 44.72 14.46
N THR A 21 -7.74 45.36 13.61
CA THR A 21 -8.11 44.82 12.30
C THR A 21 -6.91 44.88 11.35
N LEU A 22 -6.29 43.74 11.07
CA LEU A 22 -5.33 43.59 9.98
C LEU A 22 -6.08 43.18 8.70
N SER A 23 -6.25 44.13 7.79
CA SER A 23 -6.74 43.91 6.44
C SER A 23 -5.63 43.32 5.57
N PHE A 24 -5.82 42.09 5.09
CA PHE A 24 -4.94 41.51 4.07
C PHE A 24 -5.17 42.17 2.70
N PRO A 25 -4.12 42.54 1.96
CA PRO A 25 -4.28 43.07 0.61
C PRO A 25 -4.73 41.97 -0.36
N SER A 26 -5.69 42.29 -1.22
CA SER A 26 -6.11 41.45 -2.34
C SER A 26 -4.98 41.33 -3.37
N PHE A 27 -4.49 40.13 -3.63
CA PHE A 27 -3.55 39.89 -4.72
C PHE A 27 -4.28 39.84 -6.07
N SER A 28 -3.85 40.72 -6.98
CA SER A 28 -4.35 40.80 -8.35
C SER A 28 -3.77 39.70 -9.23
N ASN A 29 -4.60 39.12 -10.12
CA ASN A 29 -4.15 38.15 -11.11
C ASN A 29 -3.03 38.70 -12.02
N PRO A 30 -1.93 37.95 -12.23
CA PRO A 30 -1.03 38.16 -13.35
C PRO A 30 -1.59 37.52 -14.63
N SER A 31 -1.86 38.38 -15.60
CA SER A 31 -1.80 38.19 -17.06
C SER A 31 -1.67 36.77 -17.64
N VAL A 32 -2.65 36.42 -18.48
CA VAL A 32 -2.63 35.28 -19.42
C VAL A 32 -1.40 35.34 -20.35
N LEU A 33 -0.58 34.29 -20.33
CA LEU A 33 0.38 33.99 -21.40
C LEU A 33 -0.27 33.03 -22.40
N GLN A 34 -0.50 33.52 -23.62
CA GLN A 34 -1.03 32.70 -24.72
C GLN A 34 0.08 31.79 -25.26
N PHE A 35 -0.03 30.47 -25.02
CA PHE A 35 0.70 29.49 -25.82
C PHE A 35 -0.11 29.14 -27.07
N THR A 36 0.49 29.37 -28.24
CA THR A 36 -0.13 29.11 -29.54
C THR A 36 -0.12 27.61 -29.85
N HIS A 37 -1.26 26.94 -29.66
CA HIS A 37 -1.43 25.54 -30.01
C HIS A 37 -1.39 25.34 -31.54
N ARG A 38 -0.36 24.66 -32.06
CA ARG A 38 -0.24 24.35 -33.49
C ARG A 38 -1.05 23.09 -33.80
N SER A 39 -2.24 23.27 -34.34
CA SER A 39 -3.11 22.18 -34.79
C SER A 39 -2.51 21.44 -35.99
N HIS A 40 -2.10 20.18 -35.80
CA HIS A 40 -1.91 19.25 -36.91
C HIS A 40 -3.20 18.47 -37.14
N ILE A 41 -3.80 18.70 -38.30
CA ILE A 41 -4.99 17.98 -38.79
C ILE A 41 -4.50 16.67 -39.40
N THR A 42 -4.96 15.54 -38.86
CA THR A 42 -4.75 14.22 -39.49
C THR A 42 -6.10 13.67 -39.93
N THR A 43 -6.28 13.53 -41.24
CA THR A 43 -7.51 13.06 -41.87
C THR A 43 -7.75 11.57 -41.63
N LEU A 44 -8.91 11.23 -41.07
CA LEU A 44 -9.42 9.85 -41.01
C LEU A 44 -9.80 9.36 -42.42
N SER A 45 -9.11 8.32 -42.90
CA SER A 45 -9.51 7.56 -44.10
C SER A 45 -10.16 6.24 -43.69
N SER A 46 -11.45 6.08 -43.99
CA SER A 46 -12.21 4.84 -43.79
C SER A 46 -11.68 3.69 -44.65
N VAL A 47 -11.42 2.53 -44.05
CA VAL A 47 -11.14 1.27 -44.79
C VAL A 47 -12.33 0.32 -44.63
N SER A 48 -12.79 -0.20 -45.76
CA SER A 48 -13.98 -1.04 -45.89
C SER A 48 -13.69 -2.50 -45.49
N LEU A 49 -14.55 -3.08 -44.66
CA LEU A 49 -14.59 -4.52 -44.42
C LEU A 49 -15.45 -5.20 -45.50
N ASN A 50 -14.80 -5.97 -46.37
CA ASN A 50 -15.44 -6.98 -47.20
C ASN A 50 -14.39 -8.01 -47.63
N ASP A 51 -14.47 -9.22 -47.08
CA ASP A 51 -14.54 -10.38 -47.97
C ASP A 51 -15.21 -11.57 -47.28
N ARG A 52 -16.21 -12.15 -47.97
CA ARG A 52 -16.88 -13.40 -47.58
C ARG A 52 -16.46 -14.47 -48.57
N LYS A 53 -16.04 -15.64 -48.08
CA LYS A 53 -16.09 -16.88 -48.86
C LYS A 53 -16.77 -18.01 -48.07
N SER A 54 -17.95 -18.40 -48.56
CA SER A 54 -18.48 -19.76 -48.50
C SER A 54 -17.52 -20.73 -49.25
N VAL A 55 -17.59 -22.06 -49.22
CA VAL A 55 -18.69 -23.06 -49.10
C VAL A 55 -18.05 -24.34 -48.43
N ILE A 56 -18.66 -25.50 -48.11
CA ILE A 56 -19.82 -26.29 -48.60
C ILE A 56 -20.57 -26.90 -47.38
N VAL A 57 -21.83 -27.32 -47.51
CA VAL A 57 -22.52 -28.26 -46.58
C VAL A 57 -22.64 -29.63 -47.25
N ALA A 58 -22.33 -30.72 -46.53
CA ALA A 58 -22.68 -32.09 -46.93
C ALA A 58 -23.12 -32.91 -45.70
N SER A 59 -24.26 -33.59 -45.82
CA SER A 59 -24.86 -34.45 -44.80
C SER A 59 -24.47 -35.92 -45.00
N GLY A 60 -24.25 -36.66 -43.91
CA GLY A 60 -24.00 -38.10 -43.89
C GLY A 60 -24.31 -38.70 -42.52
N ASP A 61 -24.74 -39.96 -42.49
CA ASP A 61 -25.44 -40.59 -41.36
C ASP A 61 -24.53 -41.31 -40.34
N SER A 62 -25.14 -41.91 -39.31
CA SER A 62 -24.57 -42.81 -38.28
C SER A 62 -23.38 -43.68 -38.74
N ASP A 63 -22.37 -44.00 -37.91
CA ASP A 63 -22.52 -44.94 -36.78
C ASP A 63 -21.25 -45.11 -35.90
N SER A 64 -21.44 -45.71 -34.73
CA SER A 64 -20.44 -46.44 -33.90
C SER A 64 -19.28 -45.71 -33.19
N VAL A 65 -19.05 -46.13 -31.95
CA VAL A 65 -17.94 -45.73 -31.06
C VAL A 65 -16.71 -46.58 -31.35
N HIS A 66 -15.54 -45.98 -31.53
CA HIS A 66 -14.26 -46.63 -31.25
C HIS A 66 -13.25 -45.65 -30.62
N THR A 67 -12.62 -46.13 -29.54
CA THR A 67 -11.69 -45.38 -28.70
C THR A 67 -10.25 -45.55 -29.16
N SER A 68 -9.63 -44.48 -29.65
CA SER A 68 -8.17 -44.25 -29.52
C SER A 68 -7.82 -42.88 -30.08
N ASP A 69 -7.35 -41.97 -29.23
CA ASP A 69 -6.40 -40.95 -29.66
C ASP A 69 -5.61 -40.41 -28.48
N HIS A 70 -4.31 -40.71 -28.45
CA HIS A 70 -3.36 -40.03 -27.57
C HIS A 70 -3.08 -38.63 -28.15
N HIS A 71 -3.94 -37.67 -27.87
CA HIS A 71 -3.57 -36.27 -28.00
C HIS A 71 -2.57 -35.91 -26.91
N GLN A 72 -1.28 -36.13 -27.20
CA GLN A 72 -0.23 -35.36 -26.56
C GLN A 72 -0.49 -33.89 -26.90
N VAL A 73 -0.98 -33.13 -25.92
CA VAL A 73 -0.95 -31.68 -25.99
C VAL A 73 0.53 -31.31 -25.94
N ALA A 74 1.10 -31.02 -27.11
CA ALA A 74 2.43 -30.43 -27.16
C ALA A 74 2.34 -29.06 -26.48
N GLU A 75 3.02 -28.91 -25.34
CA GLU A 75 3.32 -27.59 -24.80
C GLU A 75 4.04 -26.80 -25.89
N VAL A 76 3.35 -25.81 -26.45
CA VAL A 76 3.99 -24.82 -27.30
C VAL A 76 4.89 -24.03 -26.35
N ALA A 77 6.19 -24.33 -26.39
CA ALA A 77 7.19 -23.58 -25.65
C ALA A 77 7.07 -22.09 -26.04
N GLN A 78 6.43 -21.33 -25.17
CA GLN A 78 6.20 -19.91 -25.37
C GLN A 78 7.56 -19.23 -25.20
N GLU A 79 8.15 -18.75 -26.31
CA GLU A 79 9.47 -18.13 -26.32
C GLU A 79 9.53 -17.03 -25.24
N GLU A 80 10.45 -17.18 -24.28
CA GLU A 80 10.64 -16.20 -23.22
C GLU A 80 10.95 -14.84 -23.85
N ARG A 81 10.20 -13.81 -23.45
CA ARG A 81 10.38 -12.46 -23.96
C ARG A 81 11.81 -11.98 -23.65
N ASP A 82 12.50 -11.52 -24.69
CA ASP A 82 13.73 -10.74 -24.50
C ASP A 82 13.40 -9.35 -23.92
N PHE A 83 14.15 -8.98 -22.89
CA PHE A 83 14.10 -7.67 -22.23
C PHE A 83 15.36 -6.85 -22.49
N SER A 84 16.30 -7.34 -23.32
CA SER A 84 17.50 -6.60 -23.68
C SER A 84 17.17 -5.23 -24.28
N GLY A 85 17.87 -4.18 -23.82
CA GLY A 85 17.65 -2.80 -24.26
C GLY A 85 16.35 -2.14 -23.78
N THR A 86 15.55 -2.78 -22.92
CA THR A 86 14.44 -2.12 -22.21
C THR A 86 14.96 -1.18 -21.10
N PRO A 87 14.17 -0.21 -20.63
CA PRO A 87 14.57 0.67 -19.53
C PRO A 87 15.01 -0.11 -18.29
N HIS A 88 16.10 0.33 -17.64
CA HIS A 88 16.57 -0.25 -16.40
C HIS A 88 15.57 0.04 -15.27
N VAL A 89 15.14 -1.01 -14.57
CA VAL A 89 14.32 -0.95 -13.35
C VAL A 89 15.17 -1.53 -12.21
N PRO A 90 15.52 -0.74 -11.18
CA PRO A 90 16.36 -1.21 -10.09
C PRO A 90 15.61 -2.25 -9.24
N VAL A 91 16.35 -3.26 -8.78
CA VAL A 91 15.85 -4.35 -7.94
C VAL A 91 16.43 -4.22 -6.55
N TYR A 92 15.54 -4.08 -5.58
CA TYR A 92 15.84 -4.11 -4.15
C TYR A 92 15.41 -5.46 -3.56
N VAL A 93 16.00 -5.85 -2.43
CA VAL A 93 15.55 -7.03 -1.66
C VAL A 93 15.18 -6.61 -0.24
N MET A 94 13.98 -6.98 0.20
CA MET A 94 13.54 -6.67 1.56
C MET A 94 14.30 -7.53 2.58
N LEU A 95 14.83 -6.91 3.65
CA LEU A 95 15.58 -7.62 4.71
C LEU A 95 14.65 -8.42 5.64
N PRO A 96 15.16 -9.40 6.41
CA PRO A 96 14.36 -10.13 7.42
C PRO A 96 13.66 -9.19 8.41
N LEU A 97 12.40 -9.47 8.76
CA LEU A 97 11.57 -8.62 9.64
C LEU A 97 12.25 -8.35 11.00
N GLY A 98 12.85 -9.39 11.57
CA GLY A 98 13.57 -9.36 12.86
C GLY A 98 15.03 -8.95 12.80
N ILE A 99 15.52 -8.33 11.70
CA ILE A 99 16.95 -8.00 11.55
C ILE A 99 17.46 -7.04 12.65
N ILE A 100 16.58 -6.20 13.19
CA ILE A 100 16.80 -5.45 14.43
C ILE A 100 15.90 -6.04 15.53
N ASN A 101 16.49 -6.37 16.68
CA ASN A 101 15.73 -6.92 17.82
C ASN A 101 15.08 -5.83 18.70
N MET A 102 14.26 -6.24 19.68
CA MET A 102 13.54 -5.33 20.58
C MET A 102 14.42 -4.41 21.46
N ASP A 103 15.72 -4.71 21.60
CA ASP A 103 16.69 -3.86 22.31
C ASP A 103 17.38 -2.84 21.36
N CYS A 104 16.94 -2.79 20.09
CA CYS A 104 17.55 -2.07 18.97
C CYS A 104 19.01 -2.50 18.72
N GLU A 105 19.24 -3.81 18.65
CA GLU A 105 20.52 -4.38 18.25
C GLU A 105 20.37 -5.20 16.96
N LEU A 106 21.37 -5.07 16.08
CA LEU A 106 21.46 -5.81 14.83
C LEU A 106 21.74 -7.30 15.11
N VAL A 107 20.85 -8.16 14.62
CA VAL A 107 20.94 -9.61 14.73
C VAL A 107 21.90 -10.16 13.67
N ASP A 108 22.71 -11.16 14.04
CA ASP A 108 23.56 -11.98 13.15
C ASP A 108 24.34 -11.20 12.06
N SER A 109 24.94 -10.08 12.46
CA SER A 109 25.60 -9.12 11.57
C SER A 109 26.64 -9.71 10.61
N ASP A 110 27.34 -10.78 10.96
CA ASP A 110 28.34 -11.41 10.09
C ASP A 110 27.69 -12.29 9.00
N ASP A 111 26.56 -12.92 9.31
CA ASP A 111 25.79 -13.68 8.32
C ASP A 111 25.12 -12.72 7.33
N LEU A 112 24.44 -11.68 7.82
CA LEU A 112 23.89 -10.62 7.00
C LEU A 112 24.94 -10.03 6.03
N LYS A 113 26.16 -9.76 6.51
CA LYS A 113 27.26 -9.28 5.65
C LYS A 113 27.59 -10.24 4.50
N ASN A 114 27.45 -11.55 4.70
CA ASN A 114 27.66 -12.54 3.64
C ASN A 114 26.47 -12.58 2.68
N GLN A 115 25.24 -12.59 3.20
CA GLN A 115 24.01 -12.53 2.41
C GLN A 115 23.98 -11.29 1.50
N LEU A 116 24.29 -10.10 2.03
CA LEU A 116 24.36 -8.85 1.28
C LEU A 116 25.46 -8.86 0.20
N ARG A 117 26.62 -9.49 0.46
CA ARG A 117 27.65 -9.69 -0.57
C ARG A 117 27.16 -10.61 -1.70
N MET A 118 26.37 -11.64 -1.39
CA MET A 118 25.77 -12.50 -2.42
C MET A 118 24.80 -11.70 -3.29
N LEU A 119 23.90 -10.91 -2.70
CA LEU A 119 23.00 -10.03 -3.43
C LEU A 119 23.76 -9.02 -4.31
N LYS A 120 24.76 -8.32 -3.77
CA LYS A 120 25.59 -7.38 -4.54
C LYS A 120 26.35 -8.07 -5.68
N SER A 121 26.76 -9.33 -5.51
CA SER A 121 27.48 -10.10 -6.55
C SER A 121 26.64 -10.47 -7.77
N ILE A 122 25.31 -10.43 -7.65
CA ILE A 122 24.35 -10.62 -8.75
C ILE A 122 23.68 -9.30 -9.18
N ASN A 123 24.34 -8.16 -8.90
CA ASN A 123 23.90 -6.81 -9.24
C ASN A 123 22.55 -6.36 -8.62
N VAL A 124 22.15 -6.85 -7.44
CA VAL A 124 21.07 -6.20 -6.69
C VAL A 124 21.48 -4.75 -6.35
N ASP A 125 20.58 -3.80 -6.60
CA ASP A 125 20.84 -2.35 -6.46
C ASP A 125 20.84 -1.90 -4.99
N GLY A 126 20.00 -2.52 -4.16
CA GLY A 126 19.86 -2.16 -2.76
C GLY A 126 18.99 -3.11 -1.95
N VAL A 127 18.66 -2.68 -0.74
CA VAL A 127 17.77 -3.39 0.18
C VAL A 127 16.71 -2.47 0.79
N MET A 128 15.56 -3.05 1.12
CA MET A 128 14.47 -2.37 1.82
C MET A 128 14.37 -2.85 3.26
N VAL A 129 14.13 -1.94 4.21
CA VAL A 129 14.07 -2.29 5.64
C VAL A 129 13.06 -1.48 6.43
N ASP A 130 12.31 -2.18 7.29
CA ASP A 130 11.40 -1.62 8.27
C ASP A 130 12.12 -0.91 9.42
N THR A 131 11.85 0.39 9.60
CA THR A 131 12.17 1.10 10.85
C THR A 131 10.98 1.02 11.81
N TRP A 132 11.03 0.01 12.68
CA TRP A 132 9.94 -0.31 13.60
C TRP A 132 9.79 0.76 14.67
N TRP A 133 8.66 1.47 14.64
CA TRP A 133 8.33 2.49 15.65
C TRP A 133 8.38 1.90 17.08
N GLY A 134 7.88 0.67 17.23
CA GLY A 134 7.88 -0.11 18.48
C GLY A 134 9.24 -0.46 19.07
N ILE A 135 10.31 -0.46 18.26
CA ILE A 135 11.70 -0.67 18.72
C ILE A 135 12.35 0.67 19.03
N VAL A 136 12.22 1.63 18.12
CA VAL A 136 12.98 2.88 18.16
C VAL A 136 12.46 3.84 19.24
N GLU A 137 11.14 4.03 19.40
CA GLU A 137 10.53 4.88 20.45
C GLU A 137 9.89 4.01 21.56
N ALA A 138 10.43 2.80 21.77
CA ALA A 138 9.77 1.71 22.52
C ALA A 138 9.20 2.10 23.89
N ASN A 139 10.02 2.76 24.71
CA ASN A 139 9.76 2.91 26.16
C ASN A 139 9.05 4.21 26.53
N ASN A 140 9.42 5.34 25.93
CA ASN A 140 8.92 6.66 26.29
C ASN A 140 8.79 7.55 25.05
N PRO A 141 7.82 8.50 25.06
CA PRO A 141 7.77 9.61 24.12
C PRO A 141 9.13 10.29 23.89
N GLN A 142 9.46 10.49 22.62
CA GLN A 142 10.62 11.27 22.16
C GLN A 142 11.99 10.73 22.62
N GLN A 143 12.06 9.45 23.03
CA GLN A 143 13.31 8.75 23.34
C GLN A 143 13.61 7.74 22.24
N TYR A 144 14.20 8.25 21.16
CA TYR A 144 14.54 7.46 19.97
C TYR A 144 15.89 6.74 20.15
N ASN A 145 15.93 5.44 19.87
CA ASN A 145 17.15 4.64 19.81
C ASN A 145 17.34 4.09 18.39
N TRP A 146 18.35 4.59 17.69
CA TRP A 146 18.67 4.23 16.31
C TRP A 146 19.92 3.33 16.18
N LYS A 147 20.51 2.91 17.30
CA LYS A 147 21.82 2.22 17.36
C LYS A 147 21.92 0.98 16.46
N GLY A 148 20.88 0.15 16.42
CA GLY A 148 20.83 -1.05 15.56
C GLY A 148 20.77 -0.69 14.08
N TYR A 149 19.89 0.25 13.72
CA TYR A 149 19.72 0.76 12.36
C TYR A 149 20.98 1.45 11.83
N ARG A 150 21.70 2.22 12.65
CA ARG A 150 22.99 2.81 12.27
C ARG A 150 24.02 1.77 11.86
N LYS A 151 24.21 0.72 12.66
CA LYS A 151 25.11 -0.39 12.30
C LYS A 151 24.69 -1.08 11.00
N LEU A 152 23.38 -1.26 10.80
CA LEU A 152 22.84 -1.87 9.58
C LEU A 152 23.14 -1.00 8.36
N PHE A 153 22.86 0.30 8.43
CA PHE A 153 23.05 1.22 7.30
C PHE A 153 24.53 1.42 6.98
N GLU A 154 25.41 1.45 8.00
CA GLU A 154 26.87 1.41 7.82
C GLU A 154 27.29 0.19 6.98
N ILE A 155 26.77 -1.00 7.30
CA ILE A 155 27.08 -2.23 6.55
C ILE A 155 26.56 -2.20 5.12
N VAL A 156 25.33 -1.73 4.90
CA VAL A 156 24.72 -1.65 3.56
C VAL A 156 25.51 -0.66 2.69
N ARG A 157 25.90 0.50 3.25
CA ARG A 157 26.77 1.50 2.60
C ARG A 157 28.18 0.97 2.34
N GLU A 158 28.81 0.26 3.28
CA GLU A 158 30.12 -0.39 3.10
C GLU A 158 30.14 -1.41 1.96
N LEU A 159 28.99 -1.99 1.62
CA LEU A 159 28.81 -2.95 0.52
C LEU A 159 28.32 -2.31 -0.79
N ASP A 160 28.26 -0.98 -0.86
CA ASP A 160 27.79 -0.22 -2.03
C ASP A 160 26.36 -0.60 -2.47
N LEU A 161 25.49 -0.91 -1.50
CA LEU A 161 24.07 -1.15 -1.72
C LEU A 161 23.26 0.09 -1.34
N LYS A 162 22.14 0.34 -2.04
CA LYS A 162 21.19 1.41 -1.69
C LYS A 162 20.20 0.98 -0.61
N LEU A 163 19.58 1.97 0.03
CA LEU A 163 18.60 1.80 1.10
C LEU A 163 17.26 2.42 0.72
N GLN A 164 16.22 1.59 0.68
CA GLN A 164 14.83 2.03 0.85
C GLN A 164 14.44 1.81 2.31
N VAL A 165 13.83 2.80 2.95
CA VAL A 165 13.53 2.72 4.40
C VAL A 165 12.06 2.97 4.66
N VAL A 166 11.40 2.01 5.33
CA VAL A 166 9.99 2.10 5.68
C VAL A 166 9.84 2.74 7.06
N MET A 167 9.02 3.78 7.17
CA MET A 167 8.59 4.36 8.44
C MET A 167 7.46 3.50 9.03
N SER A 168 7.82 2.40 9.69
CA SER A 168 6.89 1.33 10.08
C SER A 168 6.14 1.69 11.37
N PHE A 169 5.12 2.54 11.23
CA PHE A 169 4.18 2.98 12.29
C PHE A 169 3.13 1.93 12.70
N HIS A 170 3.44 0.65 12.53
CA HIS A 170 2.54 -0.47 12.72
C HIS A 170 3.21 -1.63 13.48
N GLU A 171 2.40 -2.57 13.98
CA GLU A 171 2.87 -3.84 14.54
C GLU A 171 3.31 -4.80 13.43
N CYS A 172 4.47 -5.44 13.59
CA CYS A 172 4.76 -6.70 12.91
C CYS A 172 4.20 -7.86 13.75
N GLY A 173 3.54 -8.82 13.09
CA GLY A 173 3.03 -10.03 13.73
C GLY A 173 1.53 -10.22 13.51
N GLY A 174 1.16 -11.37 12.97
CA GLY A 174 -0.24 -11.80 12.81
C GLY A 174 -0.84 -11.57 11.43
N ASN A 175 -0.08 -11.00 10.49
CA ASN A 175 -0.38 -11.07 9.06
C ASN A 175 0.34 -12.27 8.42
N VAL A 176 0.01 -12.58 7.16
CA VAL A 176 0.65 -13.68 6.42
C VAL A 176 2.09 -13.30 6.10
N GLY A 177 3.04 -14.16 6.51
CA GLY A 177 4.48 -13.93 6.30
C GLY A 177 5.21 -13.32 7.50
N ASP A 178 4.50 -12.89 8.55
CA ASP A 178 5.14 -12.42 9.79
C ASP A 178 5.69 -13.61 10.60
N ASP A 179 7.02 -13.67 10.76
CA ASP A 179 7.73 -14.67 11.58
C ASP A 179 8.15 -14.13 12.96
N VAL A 180 8.09 -12.80 13.16
CA VAL A 180 8.38 -12.10 14.42
C VAL A 180 7.16 -11.33 14.93
N HIS A 181 7.24 -10.87 16.18
CA HIS A 181 6.22 -10.02 16.79
C HIS A 181 6.86 -8.76 17.39
N ILE A 182 6.60 -7.62 16.76
CA ILE A 182 7.14 -6.30 17.12
C ILE A 182 5.93 -5.36 17.25
N PRO A 183 5.39 -5.17 18.47
CA PRO A 183 4.19 -4.37 18.68
C PRO A 183 4.48 -2.87 18.61
N LEU A 184 3.43 -2.04 18.56
CA LEU A 184 3.54 -0.58 18.76
C LEU A 184 4.26 -0.24 20.09
N PRO A 185 4.82 0.98 20.26
CA PRO A 185 5.54 1.35 21.48
C PRO A 185 4.77 1.05 22.77
N LYS A 186 5.47 0.62 23.81
CA LYS A 186 4.88 0.25 25.09
C LYS A 186 4.02 1.38 25.68
N TRP A 187 4.46 2.63 25.55
CA TRP A 187 3.73 3.79 26.04
C TRP A 187 2.42 4.06 25.25
N ILE A 188 2.32 3.63 23.99
CA ILE A 188 1.07 3.62 23.20
C ILE A 188 0.15 2.50 23.69
N ILE A 189 0.68 1.28 23.90
CA ILE A 189 -0.10 0.14 24.44
C ILE A 189 -0.68 0.47 25.82
N GLU A 190 0.07 1.18 26.67
CA GLU A 190 -0.41 1.67 27.97
C GLU A 190 -1.57 2.68 27.81
N LEU A 191 -1.45 3.66 26.90
CA LEU A 191 -2.55 4.58 26.57
C LEU A 191 -3.77 3.85 25.99
N GLY A 192 -3.56 2.79 25.20
CA GLY A 192 -4.64 1.97 24.62
C GLY A 192 -5.44 1.19 25.67
N LYS A 193 -4.87 0.91 26.84
CA LYS A 193 -5.60 0.31 27.97
C LYS A 193 -6.50 1.33 28.68
N GLU A 194 -6.09 2.59 28.72
CA GLU A 194 -6.87 3.70 29.30
C GLU A 194 -7.93 4.23 28.32
N ASN A 195 -7.60 4.25 27.03
CA ASN A 195 -8.40 4.76 25.93
C ASN A 195 -8.36 3.80 24.73
N PRO A 196 -9.17 2.72 24.72
CA PRO A 196 -9.17 1.73 23.64
C PRO A 196 -9.60 2.28 22.27
N ASP A 197 -10.21 3.47 22.23
CA ASP A 197 -10.58 4.15 20.99
C ASP A 197 -9.40 4.81 20.26
N ILE A 198 -8.14 4.67 20.72
CA ILE A 198 -6.99 5.04 19.88
C ILE A 198 -6.73 4.03 18.74
N TYR A 199 -7.44 2.91 18.74
CA TYR A 199 -7.30 1.81 17.78
C TYR A 199 -8.52 1.68 16.87
N PHE A 200 -8.30 1.19 15.66
CA PHE A 200 -9.38 0.78 14.77
C PHE A 200 -10.29 -0.24 15.44
N THR A 201 -11.58 -0.16 15.15
CA THR A 201 -12.61 -0.89 15.89
C THR A 201 -13.68 -1.40 14.95
N ASP A 202 -14.01 -2.69 15.07
CA ASP A 202 -15.08 -3.34 14.30
C ASP A 202 -16.46 -3.20 14.96
N ARG A 203 -17.50 -3.71 14.28
CA ARG A 203 -18.89 -3.60 14.74
C ARG A 203 -19.11 -4.22 16.12
N ASP A 204 -18.38 -5.29 16.43
CA ASP A 204 -18.52 -6.04 17.68
C ASP A 204 -17.66 -5.43 18.81
N GLY A 205 -17.00 -4.28 18.54
CA GLY A 205 -16.20 -3.52 19.49
C GLY A 205 -14.78 -4.05 19.70
N ARG A 206 -14.33 -5.01 18.87
CA ARG A 206 -12.96 -5.55 18.93
C ARG A 206 -12.00 -4.50 18.40
N ARG A 207 -10.87 -4.34 19.09
CA ARG A 207 -9.85 -3.32 18.79
C ARG A 207 -8.69 -3.98 18.07
N ASN A 208 -8.27 -3.43 16.92
CA ASN A 208 -7.02 -3.86 16.28
C ASN A 208 -5.85 -2.96 16.77
N PRO A 209 -4.92 -3.48 17.61
CA PRO A 209 -3.79 -2.71 18.13
C PRO A 209 -2.65 -2.50 17.13
N GLU A 210 -2.77 -3.04 15.91
CA GLU A 210 -1.70 -3.04 14.89
C GLU A 210 -1.34 -1.64 14.40
N SER A 211 -2.29 -0.70 14.38
CA SER A 211 -2.07 0.70 14.02
C SER A 211 -3.06 1.61 14.74
N LEU A 212 -2.73 2.90 14.85
CA LEU A 212 -3.63 3.90 15.43
C LEU A 212 -4.78 4.22 14.47
N THR A 213 -6.00 4.43 15.00
CA THR A 213 -7.11 4.94 14.18
C THR A 213 -6.83 6.35 13.69
N TRP A 214 -7.05 6.57 12.39
CA TRP A 214 -6.94 7.91 11.78
C TRP A 214 -7.89 8.95 12.41
N GLY A 215 -8.90 8.49 13.17
CA GLY A 215 -9.77 9.36 13.97
C GLY A 215 -9.02 10.25 14.98
N ILE A 216 -7.80 9.85 15.40
CA ILE A 216 -6.97 10.63 16.34
C ILE A 216 -5.85 11.47 15.68
N ASP A 217 -5.82 11.57 14.34
CA ASP A 217 -4.85 12.40 13.60
C ASP A 217 -4.81 13.87 14.05
N LYS A 218 -5.94 14.38 14.54
CA LYS A 218 -6.15 15.77 14.98
C LYS A 218 -6.52 15.90 16.46
N GLU A 219 -6.57 14.80 17.21
CA GLU A 219 -7.03 14.78 18.60
C GLU A 219 -5.82 14.56 19.53
N ARG A 220 -5.63 15.44 20.54
CA ARG A 220 -4.42 15.49 21.39
C ARG A 220 -4.41 14.44 22.51
N VAL A 221 -4.59 13.18 22.14
CA VAL A 221 -4.81 12.06 23.08
C VAL A 221 -3.54 11.24 23.37
N LEU A 222 -2.43 11.50 22.67
CA LEU A 222 -1.16 10.80 22.85
C LEU A 222 -0.23 11.60 23.79
N ARG A 223 -0.63 11.69 25.06
CA ARG A 223 0.02 12.53 26.10
C ARG A 223 0.15 14.01 25.66
N GLY A 224 -0.90 14.55 25.06
CA GLY A 224 -0.97 15.95 24.58
C GLY A 224 -0.56 16.17 23.12
N ARG A 225 -0.04 15.13 22.44
CA ARG A 225 0.23 15.13 20.98
C ARG A 225 -0.90 14.46 20.21
N THR A 226 -1.02 14.79 18.92
CA THR A 226 -1.85 14.04 17.94
C THR A 226 -1.04 12.91 17.31
N ALA A 227 -1.69 11.97 16.61
CA ALA A 227 -0.96 10.90 15.91
C ALA A 227 -0.01 11.46 14.82
N VAL A 228 -0.47 12.44 14.04
CA VAL A 228 0.31 13.09 12.98
C VAL A 228 1.55 13.82 13.53
N GLU A 229 1.46 14.44 14.71
CA GLU A 229 2.63 15.04 15.39
C GLU A 229 3.64 13.96 15.81
N VAL A 230 3.18 12.82 16.33
CA VAL A 230 4.05 11.71 16.74
C VAL A 230 4.80 11.11 15.54
N TYR A 231 4.11 10.89 14.42
CA TYR A 231 4.75 10.43 13.18
C TYR A 231 5.78 11.44 12.67
N PHE A 232 5.48 12.74 12.71
CA PHE A 232 6.43 13.78 12.30
C PHE A 232 7.66 13.84 13.20
N GLU A 233 7.50 13.75 14.52
CA GLU A 233 8.63 13.74 15.46
C GLU A 233 9.55 12.54 15.23
N TYR A 234 8.99 11.37 14.92
CA TYR A 234 9.74 10.17 14.53
C TYR A 234 10.50 10.35 13.21
N MET A 235 9.81 10.75 12.13
CA MET A 235 10.42 11.00 10.81
C MET A 235 11.54 12.04 10.89
N ARG A 236 11.33 13.11 11.66
CA ARG A 236 12.35 14.13 11.89
C ARG A 236 13.53 13.59 12.69
N SER A 237 13.32 12.72 13.68
CA SER A 237 14.43 12.08 14.38
C SER A 237 15.23 11.17 13.45
N PHE A 238 14.58 10.42 12.56
CA PHE A 238 15.24 9.61 11.54
C PHE A 238 16.08 10.47 10.60
N ARG A 239 15.49 11.55 10.05
CA ARG A 239 16.18 12.51 9.17
C ARG A 239 17.45 13.07 9.82
N VAL A 240 17.38 13.46 11.10
CA VAL A 240 18.51 14.07 11.82
C VAL A 240 19.58 13.04 12.20
N GLU A 241 19.19 11.82 12.57
CA GLU A 241 20.14 10.75 12.90
C GLU A 241 20.95 10.32 11.67
N PHE A 242 20.33 10.21 10.50
CA PHE A 242 20.93 9.63 9.31
C PHE A 242 21.28 10.64 8.21
N ASP A 243 21.47 11.92 8.57
CA ASP A 243 21.74 13.04 7.65
C ASP A 243 22.80 12.68 6.60
N GLU A 244 23.92 12.09 7.02
CA GLU A 244 25.02 11.70 6.14
C GLU A 244 24.63 10.66 5.07
N PHE A 245 23.63 9.81 5.33
CA PHE A 245 23.13 8.80 4.39
C PHE A 245 22.14 9.36 3.37
N PHE A 246 21.54 10.53 3.66
CA PHE A 246 20.81 11.31 2.66
C PHE A 246 21.79 12.14 1.82
N GLU A 247 22.79 12.78 2.45
CA GLU A 247 23.79 13.60 1.74
C GLU A 247 24.66 12.80 0.76
N ASP A 248 25.04 11.56 1.11
CA ASP A 248 25.81 10.67 0.22
C ASP A 248 24.92 9.84 -0.75
N GLY A 249 23.60 9.97 -0.63
CA GLY A 249 22.62 9.26 -1.46
C GLY A 249 22.60 7.74 -1.24
N SER A 250 23.01 7.24 -0.07
CA SER A 250 22.81 5.84 0.32
C SER A 250 21.35 5.51 0.50
N ILE A 251 20.58 6.38 1.16
CA ILE A 251 19.12 6.31 1.24
C ILE A 251 18.55 6.91 -0.05
N THR A 252 17.84 6.09 -0.82
CA THR A 252 17.25 6.47 -2.12
C THR A 252 15.76 6.76 -2.04
N GLU A 253 15.05 6.20 -1.06
CA GLU A 253 13.60 6.38 -0.90
C GLU A 253 13.18 6.17 0.57
N ILE A 254 12.14 6.90 0.99
CA ILE A 254 11.42 6.67 2.24
C ILE A 254 9.99 6.21 1.94
N GLU A 255 9.64 4.99 2.34
CA GLU A 255 8.24 4.54 2.32
C GLU A 255 7.53 4.96 3.62
N ILE A 256 6.35 5.55 3.51
CA ILE A 256 5.58 6.02 4.68
C ILE A 256 4.47 5.03 5.02
N GLY A 257 4.58 4.41 6.20
CA GLY A 257 3.53 3.53 6.72
C GLY A 257 2.26 4.30 7.10
N LEU A 258 1.11 3.96 6.51
CA LEU A 258 -0.17 4.67 6.71
C LEU A 258 -1.29 3.83 7.35
N GLY A 259 -0.98 2.61 7.80
CA GLY A 259 -1.95 1.71 8.41
C GLY A 259 -1.37 0.36 8.79
N ALA A 260 -2.25 -0.64 8.91
CA ALA A 260 -1.90 -2.05 9.07
C ALA A 260 -0.99 -2.54 7.91
N CYS A 261 0.00 -3.38 8.21
CA CYS A 261 1.12 -3.71 7.30
C CYS A 261 1.88 -2.50 6.69
N GLY A 262 1.73 -1.29 7.24
CA GLY A 262 2.20 -0.04 6.62
C GLY A 262 1.34 0.45 5.45
N GLU A 263 0.34 -0.30 5.03
CA GLU A 263 -0.46 -0.03 3.84
C GLU A 263 -1.50 1.07 4.09
N LEU A 264 -1.78 1.90 3.10
CA LEU A 264 -2.87 2.89 3.14
C LEU A 264 -4.24 2.19 2.98
N ARG A 265 -4.72 1.58 4.07
CA ARG A 265 -6.03 0.93 4.17
C ARG A 265 -6.52 0.82 5.61
N TYR A 266 -7.81 0.53 5.75
CA TYR A 266 -8.35 0.04 7.02
C TYR A 266 -7.93 -1.43 7.27
N PRO A 267 -7.83 -1.88 8.54
CA PRO A 267 -7.56 -3.27 8.88
C PRO A 267 -8.81 -4.15 8.77
N SER A 268 -9.39 -4.28 7.57
CA SER A 268 -10.70 -4.93 7.37
C SER A 268 -10.69 -6.46 7.33
N TYR A 269 -9.51 -7.09 7.18
CA TYR A 269 -9.32 -8.54 7.10
C TYR A 269 -8.32 -9.13 8.14
N PRO A 270 -8.37 -8.76 9.43
CA PRO A 270 -7.38 -9.19 10.41
C PRO A 270 -7.57 -10.67 10.79
N ALA A 271 -6.59 -11.50 10.48
CA ALA A 271 -6.58 -12.93 10.83
C ALA A 271 -6.73 -13.17 12.35
N LYS A 272 -6.16 -12.27 13.17
CA LYS A 272 -6.34 -12.21 14.64
C LYS A 272 -7.81 -12.15 15.10
N HIS A 273 -8.72 -11.60 14.28
CA HIS A 273 -10.15 -11.52 14.59
C HIS A 273 -10.98 -12.65 13.94
N GLY A 274 -10.31 -13.64 13.35
CA GLY A 274 -10.93 -14.80 12.72
C GLY A 274 -11.37 -14.59 11.27
N TRP A 275 -10.93 -13.51 10.61
CA TRP A 275 -11.06 -13.39 9.15
C TRP A 275 -10.27 -14.53 8.47
N LYS A 276 -10.82 -15.04 7.37
CA LYS A 276 -10.19 -16.01 6.49
C LYS A 276 -10.46 -15.62 5.04
N TYR A 277 -9.47 -15.79 4.18
CA TYR A 277 -9.66 -15.66 2.74
C TYR A 277 -10.73 -16.65 2.24
N PRO A 278 -11.65 -16.26 1.33
CA PRO A 278 -11.79 -14.95 0.68
C PRO A 278 -12.87 -14.04 1.33
N GLY A 279 -13.02 -13.98 2.66
CA GLY A 279 -14.10 -13.22 3.31
C GLY A 279 -14.14 -11.72 2.95
N ILE A 280 -15.33 -11.12 2.91
CA ILE A 280 -15.52 -9.68 2.55
C ILE A 280 -14.88 -8.67 3.52
N GLY A 281 -14.49 -9.09 4.73
CA GLY A 281 -13.98 -8.21 5.78
C GLY A 281 -15.08 -7.41 6.51
N GLU A 282 -14.70 -6.49 7.39
CA GLU A 282 -15.64 -5.58 8.07
C GLU A 282 -15.13 -4.14 8.08
N PHE A 283 -16.06 -3.16 8.04
CA PHE A 283 -15.74 -1.74 8.21
C PHE A 283 -15.15 -1.46 9.61
N GLN A 284 -14.08 -0.67 9.69
CA GLN A 284 -13.27 -0.50 10.92
C GLN A 284 -13.47 0.87 11.62
N CYS A 285 -14.61 1.52 11.39
CA CYS A 285 -14.88 2.90 11.81
C CYS A 285 -15.75 3.03 13.09
N TYR A 286 -15.76 2.03 13.97
CA TYR A 286 -16.61 2.02 15.17
C TYR A 286 -15.96 2.62 16.42
N ASP A 287 -14.71 3.12 16.33
CA ASP A 287 -14.10 3.88 17.42
C ASP A 287 -14.82 5.23 17.60
N LYS A 288 -14.80 5.79 18.81
CA LYS A 288 -15.57 7.01 19.11
C LYS A 288 -15.14 8.24 18.29
N TYR A 289 -13.92 8.29 17.76
CA TYR A 289 -13.42 9.42 16.99
C TYR A 289 -13.90 9.34 15.54
N LEU A 290 -13.74 8.20 14.87
CA LEU A 290 -14.30 7.97 13.53
C LEU A 290 -15.83 8.03 13.54
N ALA A 291 -16.50 7.46 14.55
CA ALA A 291 -17.96 7.58 14.69
C ALA A 291 -18.42 9.04 14.84
N LYS A 292 -17.71 9.86 15.64
CA LYS A 292 -17.96 11.31 15.76
C LYS A 292 -17.71 12.05 14.43
N CYS A 293 -16.69 11.65 13.66
CA CYS A 293 -16.43 12.21 12.34
C CYS A 293 -17.52 11.86 11.32
N LEU A 294 -18.04 10.62 11.33
CA LEU A 294 -19.16 10.19 10.50
C LEU A 294 -20.44 10.94 10.85
N GLN A 295 -20.77 11.07 12.15
CA GLN A 295 -21.92 11.87 12.59
C GLN A 295 -21.83 13.32 12.09
N LYS A 296 -20.66 13.96 12.25
CA LYS A 296 -20.43 15.33 11.75
C LYS A 296 -20.60 15.43 10.23
N ALA A 297 -20.17 14.42 9.47
CA ALA A 297 -20.34 14.40 8.01
C ALA A 297 -21.82 14.22 7.60
N ALA A 298 -22.58 13.43 8.35
CA ALA A 298 -24.01 13.23 8.15
C ALA A 298 -24.83 14.48 8.48
N ASP A 299 -24.49 15.15 9.60
CA ASP A 299 -25.08 16.44 9.99
C ASP A 299 -24.82 17.52 8.95
N ALA A 300 -23.59 17.59 8.41
CA ALA A 300 -23.21 18.53 7.35
C ALA A 300 -23.97 18.32 6.03
N ARG A 301 -24.48 17.11 5.76
CA ARG A 301 -25.40 16.83 4.63
C ARG A 301 -26.88 17.02 4.98
N GLY A 302 -27.23 17.41 6.21
CA GLY A 302 -28.63 17.52 6.66
C GLY A 302 -29.33 16.19 6.89
N HIS A 303 -28.57 15.10 7.04
CA HIS A 303 -29.08 13.74 7.20
C HIS A 303 -28.48 13.06 8.43
N SER A 304 -28.63 13.67 9.61
CA SER A 304 -28.04 13.20 10.88
C SER A 304 -28.23 11.70 11.18
N PHE A 305 -29.33 11.09 10.73
CA PHE A 305 -29.60 9.66 10.91
C PHE A 305 -28.70 8.73 10.07
N TRP A 306 -27.94 9.28 9.10
CA TRP A 306 -26.87 8.59 8.38
C TRP A 306 -25.53 8.55 9.17
N GLY A 307 -25.46 9.16 10.36
CA GLY A 307 -24.26 9.26 11.19
C GLY A 307 -23.78 7.95 11.84
N ARG A 308 -24.02 6.80 11.22
CA ARG A 308 -23.65 5.46 11.69
C ARG A 308 -23.13 4.58 10.54
N PRO A 309 -22.29 3.57 10.81
CA PRO A 309 -21.88 2.58 9.81
C PRO A 309 -23.05 1.73 9.30
N PRO A 310 -22.90 1.01 8.16
CA PRO A 310 -24.03 0.33 7.52
C PRO A 310 -24.61 -0.84 8.31
N ASP A 311 -25.93 -0.81 8.44
CA ASP A 311 -26.72 -1.96 8.85
C ASP A 311 -26.60 -3.07 7.77
N HIS A 312 -26.59 -4.35 8.19
CA HIS A 312 -26.58 -5.53 7.29
C HIS A 312 -25.34 -5.73 6.37
N ALA A 313 -24.18 -5.19 6.75
CA ALA A 313 -22.90 -5.41 6.04
C ALA A 313 -22.26 -6.81 6.24
N GLY A 314 -22.99 -7.81 6.76
CA GLY A 314 -22.46 -9.14 7.03
C GLY A 314 -21.44 -9.19 8.16
N SER A 315 -20.49 -10.11 8.08
CA SER A 315 -19.33 -10.22 8.96
C SER A 315 -18.08 -10.58 8.15
N TYR A 316 -16.90 -10.59 8.80
CA TYR A 316 -15.59 -10.82 8.16
C TYR A 316 -15.58 -11.92 7.08
N ASN A 317 -16.26 -13.04 7.32
CA ASN A 317 -16.27 -14.24 6.48
C ASN A 317 -17.57 -14.44 5.67
N SER A 318 -18.44 -13.43 5.58
CA SER A 318 -19.60 -13.48 4.67
C SER A 318 -19.15 -13.41 3.21
N GLN A 319 -20.00 -13.86 2.28
CA GLN A 319 -19.87 -13.56 0.86
C GLN A 319 -20.73 -12.32 0.50
N PRO A 320 -20.45 -11.58 -0.58
CA PRO A 320 -21.20 -10.37 -0.93
C PRO A 320 -22.70 -10.61 -1.03
N GLN A 321 -23.10 -11.70 -1.71
CA GLN A 321 -24.51 -12.04 -1.98
C GLN A 321 -25.30 -12.49 -0.74
N ASP A 322 -24.61 -12.90 0.34
CA ASP A 322 -25.26 -13.23 1.62
C ASP A 322 -25.65 -11.97 2.43
N THR A 323 -25.19 -10.79 2.01
CA THR A 323 -25.39 -9.53 2.72
C THR A 323 -26.35 -8.61 1.97
N LYS A 324 -27.27 -7.95 2.69
CA LYS A 324 -28.16 -6.94 2.08
C LYS A 324 -27.39 -5.69 1.63
N PHE A 325 -26.21 -5.42 2.22
CA PHE A 325 -25.41 -4.27 1.82
C PHE A 325 -24.63 -4.51 0.52
N PHE A 326 -23.97 -5.67 0.34
CA PHE A 326 -23.05 -5.92 -0.79
C PHE A 326 -23.60 -6.84 -1.89
N CYS A 327 -24.81 -7.40 -1.77
CA CYS A 327 -25.43 -8.18 -2.84
C CYS A 327 -25.74 -7.31 -4.08
N ASP A 328 -26.03 -7.96 -5.21
CA ASP A 328 -26.36 -7.26 -6.45
C ASP A 328 -27.61 -6.37 -6.29
N GLY A 329 -27.45 -5.06 -6.48
CA GLY A 329 -28.50 -4.06 -6.21
C GLY A 329 -28.73 -3.74 -4.73
N GLY A 330 -27.83 -4.17 -3.84
CA GLY A 330 -27.87 -3.96 -2.39
C GLY A 330 -27.67 -2.52 -1.93
N ASP A 331 -27.72 -2.32 -0.61
CA ASP A 331 -27.73 -0.98 -0.01
C ASP A 331 -26.44 -0.16 -0.26
N TYR A 332 -25.34 -0.77 -0.74
CA TYR A 332 -24.11 -0.06 -1.14
C TYR A 332 -24.33 1.01 -2.23
N ASP A 333 -25.31 0.83 -3.12
CA ASP A 333 -25.71 1.84 -4.12
C ASP A 333 -27.00 2.59 -3.76
N SER A 334 -27.43 2.52 -2.50
CA SER A 334 -28.45 3.44 -1.97
C SER A 334 -27.88 4.86 -1.81
N ALA A 335 -28.75 5.86 -1.60
CA ALA A 335 -28.31 7.22 -1.28
C ALA A 335 -27.45 7.29 0.01
N TYR A 336 -27.76 6.43 0.99
CA TYR A 336 -26.99 6.27 2.22
C TYR A 336 -25.66 5.53 1.97
N GLY A 337 -25.68 4.41 1.23
CA GLY A 337 -24.48 3.63 0.91
C GLY A 337 -23.43 4.48 0.17
N ARG A 338 -23.85 5.23 -0.84
CA ARG A 338 -22.99 6.19 -1.55
C ARG A 338 -22.47 7.33 -0.65
N PHE A 339 -23.22 7.76 0.36
CA PHE A 339 -22.72 8.71 1.36
C PHE A 339 -21.65 8.08 2.25
N PHE A 340 -21.95 6.92 2.85
CA PHE A 340 -21.06 6.25 3.80
C PHE A 340 -19.75 5.83 3.13
N LEU A 341 -19.81 5.16 1.97
CA LEU A 341 -18.62 4.70 1.25
C LEU A 341 -17.75 5.88 0.80
N ASN A 342 -18.35 6.97 0.32
CA ASN A 342 -17.61 8.19 0.00
C ASN A 342 -16.97 8.81 1.25
N TRP A 343 -17.63 8.81 2.40
CA TRP A 343 -17.04 9.32 3.64
C TRP A 343 -15.85 8.45 4.08
N TYR A 344 -16.03 7.13 4.09
CA TYR A 344 -15.05 6.15 4.55
C TYR A 344 -13.78 6.18 3.67
N SER A 345 -13.94 6.16 2.34
CA SER A 345 -12.80 6.28 1.41
C SER A 345 -12.18 7.67 1.41
N GLN A 346 -12.95 8.74 1.60
CA GLN A 346 -12.38 10.09 1.69
C GLN A 346 -11.56 10.25 2.97
N TYR A 347 -11.95 9.63 4.09
CA TYR A 347 -11.18 9.70 5.33
C TYR A 347 -9.80 9.02 5.22
N LEU A 348 -9.72 7.92 4.45
CA LEU A 348 -8.47 7.27 4.04
C LEU A 348 -7.57 8.22 3.25
N ILE A 349 -8.10 8.85 2.20
CA ILE A 349 -7.36 9.82 1.37
C ILE A 349 -6.89 11.01 2.21
N GLU A 350 -7.78 11.55 3.07
CA GLU A 350 -7.45 12.66 3.96
C GLU A 350 -6.43 12.28 5.05
N HIS A 351 -6.29 11.00 5.42
CA HIS A 351 -5.23 10.54 6.32
C HIS A 351 -3.87 10.60 5.62
N GLY A 352 -3.76 9.98 4.44
CA GLY A 352 -2.53 10.03 3.63
C GLY A 352 -2.09 11.47 3.36
N ASP A 353 -3.03 12.34 2.96
CA ASP A 353 -2.79 13.77 2.73
C ASP A 353 -2.13 14.49 3.93
N ARG A 354 -2.53 14.13 5.15
CA ARG A 354 -1.98 14.72 6.39
C ARG A 354 -0.60 14.20 6.71
N VAL A 355 -0.38 12.89 6.64
CA VAL A 355 0.90 12.29 7.00
C VAL A 355 1.95 12.64 5.94
N LEU A 356 1.61 12.60 4.65
CA LEU A 356 2.51 13.00 3.56
C LEU A 356 2.84 14.49 3.58
N ALA A 357 1.93 15.36 4.03
CA ALA A 357 2.29 16.76 4.28
C ALA A 357 3.40 16.91 5.34
N MET A 358 3.40 16.07 6.38
CA MET A 358 4.47 16.07 7.39
C MET A 358 5.72 15.32 6.95
N ALA A 359 5.58 14.25 6.15
CA ALA A 359 6.71 13.51 5.59
C ALA A 359 7.54 14.38 4.64
N ASN A 360 6.88 15.14 3.75
CA ASN A 360 7.52 16.12 2.87
C ASN A 360 8.29 17.21 3.66
N LEU A 361 7.83 17.60 4.85
CA LEU A 361 8.53 18.54 5.73
C LEU A 361 9.72 17.89 6.48
N ALA A 362 9.71 16.56 6.66
CA ALA A 362 10.79 15.82 7.30
C ALA A 362 11.88 15.38 6.32
N PHE A 363 11.52 15.12 5.06
CA PHE A 363 12.37 14.51 4.03
C PHE A 363 12.47 15.37 2.76
N GLU A 364 12.52 16.69 2.90
CA GLU A 364 12.59 17.63 1.76
C GLU A 364 13.67 17.23 0.76
N GLY A 365 13.27 17.02 -0.51
CA GLY A 365 14.16 16.61 -1.61
C GLY A 365 14.47 15.11 -1.69
N THR A 366 13.96 14.28 -0.78
CA THR A 366 14.09 12.81 -0.84
C THR A 366 12.84 12.20 -1.49
N PRO A 367 12.96 11.19 -2.38
CA PRO A 367 11.81 10.45 -2.87
C PRO A 367 11.01 9.80 -1.74
N ILE A 368 9.68 9.92 -1.81
CA ILE A 368 8.74 9.33 -0.86
C ILE A 368 7.82 8.37 -1.61
N SER A 369 7.54 7.21 -1.02
CA SER A 369 6.55 6.24 -1.52
C SER A 369 5.48 5.91 -0.48
N VAL A 370 4.35 5.39 -0.95
CA VAL A 370 3.25 4.87 -0.12
C VAL A 370 2.80 3.52 -0.65
N LYS A 371 2.72 2.55 0.25
CA LYS A 371 2.23 1.21 -0.04
C LYS A 371 0.71 1.14 -0.10
N LEU A 372 0.18 0.50 -1.15
CA LEU A 372 -1.24 0.25 -1.34
C LEU A 372 -1.49 -1.25 -1.55
N SER A 373 -2.49 -1.78 -0.85
CA SER A 373 -2.73 -3.23 -0.79
C SER A 373 -3.54 -3.77 -1.98
N GLY A 374 -3.12 -4.90 -2.53
CA GLY A 374 -3.79 -5.59 -3.64
C GLY A 374 -5.00 -6.43 -3.22
N ILE A 375 -6.15 -5.80 -2.99
CA ILE A 375 -7.40 -6.48 -2.59
C ILE A 375 -8.11 -7.11 -3.81
N HIS A 376 -7.58 -8.24 -4.28
CA HIS A 376 -8.00 -8.87 -5.55
C HIS A 376 -9.25 -9.77 -5.46
N TRP A 377 -9.76 -10.07 -4.27
CA TRP A 377 -10.93 -10.94 -4.09
C TRP A 377 -12.24 -10.14 -4.04
N TRP A 378 -13.32 -10.74 -4.57
CA TRP A 378 -14.59 -10.09 -4.94
C TRP A 378 -14.51 -9.00 -6.01
N TYR A 379 -13.35 -8.76 -6.64
CA TYR A 379 -13.19 -7.76 -7.70
C TYR A 379 -14.13 -8.00 -8.90
N LYS A 380 -14.48 -9.26 -9.22
CA LYS A 380 -15.46 -9.58 -10.28
C LYS A 380 -16.93 -9.47 -9.86
N THR A 381 -17.22 -8.92 -8.67
CA THR A 381 -18.61 -8.68 -8.21
C THR A 381 -19.02 -7.23 -8.39
N ALA A 382 -20.31 -6.95 -8.56
CA ALA A 382 -20.78 -5.58 -8.78
C ALA A 382 -20.52 -4.61 -7.60
N SER A 383 -20.23 -5.14 -6.41
CA SER A 383 -20.01 -4.36 -5.19
C SER A 383 -18.54 -4.23 -4.78
N HIS A 384 -17.62 -5.06 -5.28
CA HIS A 384 -16.20 -5.03 -4.88
C HIS A 384 -16.01 -5.06 -3.35
N ALA A 385 -16.75 -5.93 -2.66
CA ALA A 385 -17.01 -5.81 -1.22
C ALA A 385 -15.76 -5.71 -0.33
N ALA A 386 -14.68 -6.44 -0.62
CA ALA A 386 -13.45 -6.37 0.17
C ALA A 386 -12.66 -5.06 -0.05
N GLU A 387 -12.63 -4.53 -1.27
CA GLU A 387 -12.08 -3.19 -1.56
C GLU A 387 -12.85 -2.12 -0.77
N LEU A 388 -14.18 -2.21 -0.76
CA LEU A 388 -15.03 -1.29 0.01
C LEU A 388 -14.75 -1.33 1.51
N THR A 389 -14.59 -2.51 2.12
CA THR A 389 -14.29 -2.61 3.56
C THR A 389 -12.86 -2.17 3.90
N ALA A 390 -11.90 -2.40 3.00
CA ALA A 390 -10.52 -1.90 3.10
C ALA A 390 -10.41 -0.37 2.93
N GLY A 391 -11.43 0.28 2.35
CA GLY A 391 -11.53 1.73 2.19
C GLY A 391 -11.40 2.22 0.75
N PHE A 392 -11.14 1.34 -0.20
CA PHE A 392 -11.10 1.66 -1.62
C PHE A 392 -12.53 1.66 -2.15
N TYR A 393 -13.07 2.84 -2.45
CA TYR A 393 -14.42 2.94 -3.04
C TYR A 393 -14.41 2.61 -4.55
N ASN A 394 -13.73 1.53 -4.91
CA ASN A 394 -13.73 0.99 -6.26
C ASN A 394 -15.03 0.23 -6.52
N ARG A 395 -15.54 0.29 -7.74
CA ARG A 395 -16.68 -0.49 -8.24
C ARG A 395 -16.58 -0.64 -9.75
N ALA A 396 -17.30 -1.61 -10.31
CA ALA A 396 -17.47 -1.81 -11.75
C ALA A 396 -17.93 -0.56 -12.56
N ASN A 397 -18.39 0.52 -11.91
CA ASN A 397 -18.72 1.81 -12.53
C ASN A 397 -18.06 3.05 -11.89
N ARG A 398 -17.05 2.86 -11.02
CA ARG A 398 -16.37 3.95 -10.30
C ARG A 398 -14.93 3.54 -9.98
N ASP A 399 -13.96 4.24 -10.55
CA ASP A 399 -12.57 4.07 -10.17
C ASP A 399 -12.34 4.52 -8.71
N GLY A 400 -11.88 3.58 -7.87
CA GLY A 400 -11.50 3.81 -6.49
C GLY A 400 -10.10 4.40 -6.30
N TYR A 401 -9.23 4.24 -7.31
CA TYR A 401 -7.79 4.45 -7.21
C TYR A 401 -7.32 5.81 -7.74
N SER A 402 -7.91 6.33 -8.83
CA SER A 402 -7.63 7.71 -9.31
C SER A 402 -7.66 8.80 -8.22
N PRO A 403 -8.61 8.80 -7.26
CA PRO A 403 -8.60 9.78 -6.16
C PRO A 403 -7.41 9.63 -5.19
N ILE A 404 -6.86 8.42 -5.04
CA ILE A 404 -5.65 8.15 -4.25
C ILE A 404 -4.43 8.64 -5.02
N ALA A 405 -4.31 8.27 -6.31
CA ALA A 405 -3.23 8.72 -7.19
C ALA A 405 -3.16 10.26 -7.28
N ALA A 406 -4.30 10.95 -7.36
CA ALA A 406 -4.36 12.42 -7.32
C ALA A 406 -3.87 13.02 -5.99
N MET A 407 -4.08 12.34 -4.86
CA MET A 407 -3.55 12.74 -3.55
C MET A 407 -2.03 12.49 -3.47
N LEU A 408 -1.53 11.37 -3.99
CA LEU A 408 -0.10 11.10 -4.08
C LEU A 408 0.61 12.11 -5.00
N LYS A 409 0.01 12.47 -6.14
CA LYS A 409 0.55 13.50 -7.07
C LYS A 409 0.67 14.87 -6.44
N LYS A 410 -0.28 15.26 -5.57
CA LYS A 410 -0.21 16.51 -4.78
C LYS A 410 1.04 16.56 -3.88
N HIS A 411 1.55 15.40 -3.48
CA HIS A 411 2.67 15.22 -2.56
C HIS A 411 3.96 14.71 -3.24
N ASP A 412 4.01 14.71 -4.58
CA ASP A 412 5.11 14.14 -5.40
C ASP A 412 5.55 12.74 -4.93
N THR A 413 4.57 11.95 -4.48
CA THR A 413 4.78 10.66 -3.81
C THR A 413 4.55 9.53 -4.80
N ALA A 414 5.46 8.56 -4.84
CA ALA A 414 5.33 7.35 -5.63
C ALA A 414 4.30 6.38 -5.01
N LEU A 415 3.65 5.59 -5.85
CA LEU A 415 2.83 4.47 -5.42
C LEU A 415 3.70 3.20 -5.35
N ASN A 416 3.72 2.50 -4.23
CA ASN A 416 4.21 1.12 -4.18
C ASN A 416 2.99 0.17 -4.14
N PHE A 417 2.90 -0.77 -5.09
CA PHE A 417 1.76 -1.68 -5.20
C PHE A 417 2.18 -3.16 -5.15
N THR A 418 1.43 -3.97 -4.40
CA THR A 418 1.71 -5.40 -4.23
C THR A 418 1.06 -6.25 -5.35
N CYS A 419 1.24 -7.57 -5.28
CA CYS A 419 0.49 -8.58 -6.05
C CYS A 419 0.80 -8.68 -7.56
N VAL A 420 1.89 -8.07 -8.05
CA VAL A 420 2.27 -8.16 -9.48
C VAL A 420 2.74 -9.54 -9.93
N GLU A 421 3.02 -10.46 -9.01
CA GLU A 421 3.35 -11.86 -9.31
C GLU A 421 2.10 -12.73 -9.49
N LEU A 422 0.95 -12.31 -8.98
CA LEU A 422 -0.26 -13.12 -8.93
C LEU A 422 -0.90 -13.32 -10.32
N ARG A 423 -1.35 -14.54 -10.57
CA ARG A 423 -2.05 -14.96 -11.79
C ARG A 423 -3.52 -15.22 -11.49
N THR A 424 -4.41 -14.78 -12.36
CA THR A 424 -5.85 -14.97 -12.16
C THR A 424 -6.25 -16.44 -12.23
N MET A 425 -5.60 -17.23 -13.10
CA MET A 425 -5.89 -18.66 -13.26
C MET A 425 -5.59 -19.46 -11.99
N ASP A 426 -4.39 -19.35 -11.45
CA ASP A 426 -3.94 -20.05 -10.23
C ASP A 426 -4.87 -19.76 -9.04
N GLN A 427 -5.30 -18.50 -8.90
CA GLN A 427 -6.24 -18.08 -7.85
C GLN A 427 -7.68 -18.61 -8.09
N GLN A 428 -8.11 -18.72 -9.35
CA GLN A 428 -9.41 -19.31 -9.71
C GLN A 428 -9.44 -20.84 -9.56
N GLU A 429 -8.33 -21.54 -9.73
CA GLU A 429 -8.22 -22.97 -9.45
C GLU A 429 -8.23 -23.26 -7.94
N GLY A 430 -7.55 -22.42 -7.15
CA GLY A 430 -7.50 -22.57 -5.69
C GLY A 430 -8.80 -22.16 -4.97
N PHE A 431 -9.43 -21.07 -5.40
CA PHE A 431 -10.62 -20.48 -4.75
C PHE A 431 -11.61 -19.92 -5.79
N PRO A 432 -12.32 -20.78 -6.55
CA PRO A 432 -13.24 -20.34 -7.60
C PRO A 432 -14.37 -19.44 -7.09
N GLU A 433 -14.78 -19.60 -5.84
CA GLU A 433 -15.79 -18.77 -5.17
C GLU A 433 -15.31 -17.33 -4.88
N ALA A 434 -14.00 -17.08 -4.85
CA ALA A 434 -13.43 -15.78 -4.45
C ALA A 434 -13.61 -14.66 -5.50
N MET A 435 -14.13 -14.96 -6.70
CA MET A 435 -14.43 -13.99 -7.76
C MET A 435 -13.27 -13.02 -8.05
N VAL A 436 -12.06 -13.59 -8.14
CA VAL A 436 -10.77 -12.86 -8.20
C VAL A 436 -10.43 -12.28 -9.56
N ASP A 437 -9.68 -11.16 -9.55
CA ASP A 437 -9.01 -10.62 -10.74
C ASP A 437 -7.74 -9.82 -10.37
N PRO A 438 -6.67 -10.48 -9.88
CA PRO A 438 -5.44 -9.79 -9.51
C PRO A 438 -4.81 -9.04 -10.69
N GLU A 439 -4.89 -9.59 -11.90
CA GLU A 439 -4.34 -8.96 -13.10
C GLU A 439 -5.16 -7.72 -13.51
N GLY A 440 -6.49 -7.81 -13.52
CA GLY A 440 -7.37 -6.67 -13.75
C GLY A 440 -7.17 -5.55 -12.72
N LEU A 441 -6.98 -5.90 -11.45
CA LEU A 441 -6.67 -4.97 -10.37
C LEU A 441 -5.31 -4.29 -10.57
N VAL A 442 -4.24 -5.05 -10.83
CA VAL A 442 -2.90 -4.51 -11.11
C VAL A 442 -2.99 -3.48 -12.24
N TRP A 443 -3.60 -3.83 -13.38
CA TRP A 443 -3.73 -2.90 -14.49
C TRP A 443 -4.59 -1.68 -14.15
N GLN A 444 -5.64 -1.79 -13.34
CA GLN A 444 -6.41 -0.62 -12.92
C GLN A 444 -5.54 0.34 -12.09
N VAL A 445 -4.80 -0.19 -11.11
CA VAL A 445 -4.00 0.61 -10.18
C VAL A 445 -2.79 1.25 -10.87
N LEU A 446 -2.04 0.49 -11.67
CA LEU A 446 -0.89 1.01 -12.43
C LEU A 446 -1.32 2.12 -13.40
N ASN A 447 -2.44 1.94 -14.14
CA ASN A 447 -2.92 2.96 -15.06
C ASN A 447 -3.44 4.22 -14.34
N ALA A 448 -4.18 4.07 -13.24
CA ALA A 448 -4.64 5.21 -12.44
C ALA A 448 -3.46 6.05 -11.88
N ALA A 449 -2.34 5.40 -11.59
CA ALA A 449 -1.11 6.04 -11.16
C ALA A 449 -0.36 6.73 -12.32
N TRP A 450 -0.11 6.02 -13.42
CA TRP A 450 0.58 6.60 -14.59
C TRP A 450 -0.22 7.72 -15.27
N ASP A 451 -1.56 7.61 -15.35
CA ASP A 451 -2.43 8.69 -15.88
C ASP A 451 -2.48 9.93 -14.96
N ALA A 452 -2.14 9.76 -13.67
CA ALA A 452 -1.93 10.86 -12.72
C ALA A 452 -0.48 11.39 -12.72
N ASP A 453 0.40 10.87 -13.59
CA ASP A 453 1.82 11.22 -13.69
C ASP A 453 2.58 11.00 -12.36
N ILE A 454 2.29 9.90 -11.64
CA ILE A 454 3.09 9.45 -10.49
C ILE A 454 3.94 8.23 -10.84
N LEU A 455 5.12 8.14 -10.20
CA LEU A 455 5.99 6.97 -10.27
C LEU A 455 5.33 5.78 -9.57
N VAL A 456 5.63 4.57 -10.06
CA VAL A 456 5.09 3.33 -9.48
C VAL A 456 6.21 2.34 -9.23
N ALA A 457 6.41 1.98 -7.97
CA ALA A 457 7.20 0.84 -7.53
C ALA A 457 6.29 -0.37 -7.26
N SER A 458 6.87 -1.56 -7.09
CA SER A 458 6.07 -2.75 -6.81
C SER A 458 6.82 -3.82 -6.02
N GLU A 459 6.04 -4.68 -5.37
CA GLU A 459 6.49 -5.85 -4.62
C GLU A 459 5.69 -7.11 -5.00
N ASN A 460 6.32 -8.29 -4.90
CA ASN A 460 5.59 -9.55 -4.86
C ASN A 460 4.90 -9.73 -3.50
N ALA A 461 3.63 -10.13 -3.49
CA ALA A 461 2.88 -10.36 -2.25
C ALA A 461 3.22 -11.72 -1.60
N LEU A 462 3.55 -12.73 -2.41
CA LEU A 462 3.94 -14.07 -1.98
C LEU A 462 5.38 -14.42 -2.44
N PRO A 463 6.14 -15.23 -1.69
CA PRO A 463 7.47 -15.67 -2.12
C PRO A 463 7.43 -16.46 -3.45
N CYS A 464 8.28 -16.10 -4.40
CA CYS A 464 8.35 -16.73 -5.72
C CYS A 464 9.82 -16.93 -6.11
N TYR A 465 10.21 -18.18 -6.35
CA TYR A 465 11.59 -18.55 -6.70
C TYR A 465 11.72 -19.09 -8.12
N ASP A 466 10.59 -19.22 -8.83
CA ASP A 466 10.49 -19.85 -10.13
C ASP A 466 10.44 -18.84 -11.28
N ARG A 467 10.93 -19.26 -12.44
CA ARG A 467 10.97 -18.44 -13.65
C ARG A 467 9.60 -17.95 -14.12
N GLN A 468 8.54 -18.70 -13.83
CA GLN A 468 7.19 -18.38 -14.30
C GLN A 468 6.60 -17.15 -13.57
N GLY A 469 6.79 -17.05 -12.26
CA GLY A 469 6.43 -15.84 -11.51
C GLY A 469 7.37 -14.66 -11.78
N TYR A 470 8.68 -14.88 -11.93
CA TYR A 470 9.61 -13.81 -12.35
C TYR A 470 9.24 -13.21 -13.72
N ASN A 471 8.86 -14.04 -14.70
CA ASN A 471 8.38 -13.56 -15.99
C ASN A 471 7.07 -12.76 -15.86
N LYS A 472 6.18 -13.15 -14.93
CA LYS A 472 4.93 -12.41 -14.67
C LYS A 472 5.19 -11.03 -14.06
N ILE A 473 6.13 -10.93 -13.12
CA ILE A 473 6.61 -9.65 -12.57
C ILE A 473 7.19 -8.79 -13.69
N LEU A 474 8.04 -9.35 -14.55
CA LEU A 474 8.66 -8.63 -15.69
C LEU A 474 7.65 -8.08 -16.70
N GLU A 475 6.54 -8.79 -16.95
CA GLU A 475 5.46 -8.32 -17.83
C GLU A 475 4.76 -7.06 -17.29
N HIS A 476 4.46 -7.03 -15.99
CA HIS A 476 3.89 -5.86 -15.33
C HIS A 476 4.92 -4.75 -15.10
N ALA A 477 6.19 -5.11 -14.85
CA ALA A 477 7.28 -4.15 -14.65
C ALA A 477 7.61 -3.36 -15.92
N LYS A 478 7.52 -4.02 -17.08
CA LYS A 478 7.88 -3.48 -18.39
C LYS A 478 6.80 -3.81 -19.43
N PRO A 479 5.61 -3.16 -19.36
CA PRO A 479 4.52 -3.33 -20.30
C PRO A 479 4.97 -3.42 -21.77
N ARG A 480 4.43 -4.39 -22.52
CA ARG A 480 4.82 -4.59 -23.92
C ARG A 480 4.09 -3.62 -24.84
N ASN A 481 4.84 -2.90 -25.66
CA ASN A 481 4.33 -1.92 -26.64
C ASN A 481 3.49 -0.79 -26.01
N ASP A 482 3.77 -0.42 -24.76
CA ASP A 482 3.15 0.75 -24.15
C ASP A 482 3.51 2.02 -24.95
N PRO A 483 2.52 2.82 -25.39
CA PRO A 483 2.75 3.95 -26.29
C PRO A 483 3.46 5.13 -25.62
N ASP A 484 3.37 5.22 -24.29
CA ASP A 484 4.00 6.27 -23.48
C ASP A 484 5.36 5.80 -22.91
N GLY A 485 5.71 4.52 -23.10
CA GLY A 485 6.93 3.90 -22.59
C GLY A 485 6.91 3.62 -21.08
N ARG A 486 5.71 3.51 -20.48
CA ARG A 486 5.53 3.32 -19.03
C ARG A 486 6.21 2.04 -18.54
N HIS A 487 6.84 2.14 -17.36
CA HIS A 487 7.46 1.03 -16.63
C HIS A 487 7.47 1.35 -15.12
N LEU A 488 7.79 0.36 -14.29
CA LEU A 488 8.00 0.60 -12.85
C LEU A 488 9.27 1.42 -12.60
N SER A 489 9.28 2.26 -11.57
CA SER A 489 10.44 3.03 -11.11
C SER A 489 11.42 2.19 -10.28
N ALA A 490 10.93 1.16 -9.59
CA ALA A 490 11.70 0.18 -8.83
C ALA A 490 10.87 -1.10 -8.62
N PHE A 491 11.53 -2.20 -8.29
CA PHE A 491 10.88 -3.41 -7.77
C PHE A 491 11.60 -3.91 -6.53
N THR A 492 10.84 -4.31 -5.50
CA THR A 492 11.40 -4.86 -4.27
C THR A 492 10.94 -6.28 -4.06
N TYR A 493 11.91 -7.20 -3.99
CA TYR A 493 11.66 -8.62 -3.77
C TYR A 493 11.42 -8.94 -2.29
N LEU A 494 10.27 -9.53 -1.99
CA LEU A 494 9.88 -10.04 -0.68
C LEU A 494 10.17 -11.55 -0.62
N ARG A 495 11.14 -12.04 0.17
CA ARG A 495 12.06 -11.35 1.10
C ARG A 495 13.40 -12.09 1.10
N LEU A 496 14.48 -11.44 1.53
CA LEU A 496 15.75 -12.11 1.82
C LEU A 496 15.54 -13.22 2.87
N ASN A 497 15.84 -14.45 2.48
CA ASN A 497 15.80 -15.64 3.33
C ASN A 497 16.76 -16.70 2.78
N GLN A 498 16.93 -17.81 3.50
CA GLN A 498 17.85 -18.87 3.09
C GLN A 498 17.47 -19.52 1.75
N ALA A 499 16.18 -19.65 1.44
CA ALA A 499 15.70 -20.28 0.21
C ALA A 499 16.05 -19.44 -1.03
N LEU A 500 15.96 -18.11 -0.95
CA LEU A 500 16.41 -17.20 -2.03
C LEU A 500 17.90 -17.38 -2.35
N LEU A 501 18.70 -17.71 -1.33
CA LEU A 501 20.16 -17.85 -1.44
C LEU A 501 20.62 -19.27 -1.80
N GLU A 502 19.71 -20.22 -1.99
CA GLU A 502 20.03 -21.54 -2.55
C GLU A 502 20.50 -21.41 -4.00
N GLU A 503 21.49 -22.21 -4.41
CA GLU A 503 22.22 -22.07 -5.69
C GLU A 503 21.29 -21.95 -6.91
N HIS A 504 20.23 -22.77 -6.97
CA HIS A 504 19.26 -22.73 -8.07
C HIS A 504 18.39 -21.46 -8.05
N ASN A 505 17.84 -21.12 -6.89
CA ASN A 505 16.91 -20.00 -6.73
C ASN A 505 17.64 -18.65 -6.92
N LEU A 506 18.87 -18.53 -6.42
CA LEU A 506 19.74 -17.39 -6.65
C LEU A 506 20.15 -17.27 -8.12
N GLY A 507 20.33 -18.39 -8.81
CA GLY A 507 20.56 -18.45 -10.25
C GLY A 507 19.40 -17.85 -11.04
N GLU A 508 18.17 -18.32 -10.82
CA GLU A 508 16.97 -17.77 -11.46
C GLU A 508 16.72 -16.31 -11.06
N PHE A 509 16.94 -15.92 -9.80
CA PHE A 509 16.83 -14.55 -9.34
C PHE A 509 17.84 -13.61 -10.02
N HIS A 510 19.07 -14.05 -10.26
CA HIS A 510 20.07 -13.29 -11.03
C HIS A 510 19.64 -13.09 -12.50
N LEU A 511 19.02 -14.10 -13.14
CA LEU A 511 18.44 -13.95 -14.48
C LEU A 511 17.28 -12.94 -14.48
N PHE A 512 16.46 -12.92 -13.44
CA PHE A 512 15.42 -11.92 -13.22
C PHE A 512 16.00 -10.51 -13.05
N VAL A 513 17.00 -10.31 -12.19
CA VAL A 513 17.68 -9.00 -11.99
C VAL A 513 18.22 -8.47 -13.33
N LYS A 514 18.90 -9.30 -14.12
CA LYS A 514 19.39 -8.91 -15.45
C LYS A 514 18.28 -8.43 -16.40
N ARG A 515 17.14 -9.11 -16.42
CA ARG A 515 15.98 -8.72 -17.24
C ARG A 515 15.33 -7.44 -16.72
N MET A 516 15.28 -7.22 -15.41
CA MET A 516 14.86 -5.97 -14.79
C MET A 516 15.81 -4.82 -15.13
N HIS A 517 17.11 -5.08 -15.22
CA HIS A 517 18.11 -4.11 -15.67
C HIS A 517 18.11 -3.85 -17.18
N GLY A 518 17.45 -4.69 -17.98
CA GLY A 518 17.43 -4.59 -19.43
C GLY A 518 18.68 -5.16 -20.10
N GLU A 519 19.43 -6.02 -19.40
CA GLU A 519 20.60 -6.71 -19.92
C GLU A 519 20.21 -7.90 -20.82
N ALA A 520 21.12 -8.28 -21.71
CA ALA A 520 21.00 -9.52 -22.47
C ALA A 520 21.29 -10.73 -21.57
N VAL A 521 20.41 -11.72 -21.62
CA VAL A 521 20.61 -13.02 -20.96
C VAL A 521 21.10 -14.01 -22.02
N GLU A 522 22.32 -14.51 -21.88
CA GLU A 522 22.83 -15.57 -22.76
C GLU A 522 22.02 -16.86 -22.53
N GLY A 523 21.49 -17.44 -23.61
CA GLY A 523 20.59 -18.58 -23.54
C GLY A 523 21.23 -19.86 -22.99
N HIS A 524 20.42 -20.68 -22.34
CA HIS A 524 20.74 -22.06 -21.93
C HIS A 524 19.98 -23.06 -22.81
#